data_AF-A0A2V9B2Y9-F1
#
_entry.id   AF-A0A2V9B2Y9-F1
#
_cell.length_a   1.000
_cell.length_b   1.000
_cell.length_c   1.000
_cell.angle_alpha   90.00
_cell.angle_beta   90.00
_cell.angle_gamma   90.00
#
_symmetry.space_group_name_H-M   'P 1'
#
loop_
_entity.id
_entity.type
_entity.pdbx_description
1 polymer ?
#
loop_
_entity_poly.entity_id
_entity_poly.type
_entity_poly.pdbx_seq_one_letter_code
_entity_poly.pdbx_strand_id
1 'polypeptide(L)'
;MLGLAITDQFTGEVGDRYAEVGAIFEGLRDPYERFYYTGLLYERRAKAQLRAGRAAHILLPLIEEAMRCFSEAENIRPPGNDDAILRWNRCVRLLESRPDFRAEREPALFEPDDSPPVSSPVRRSGTRG
;
A
#
# COMPACT_ATOMS: atom_id res chain seq x y z
N MET A 1 12.38 24.36 -0.74
CA MET A 1 11.69 23.67 0.37
C MET A 1 12.48 22.40 0.73
N LEU A 2 12.93 22.24 1.99
CA LEU A 2 13.85 21.15 2.40
C LEU A 2 13.23 19.74 2.26
N GLY A 3 11.98 19.55 2.66
CA GLY A 3 11.32 18.24 2.60
C GLY A 3 11.26 17.66 1.18
N LEU A 4 10.99 18.50 0.18
CA LEU A 4 11.03 18.08 -1.23
C LEU A 4 12.41 17.55 -1.64
N ALA A 5 13.47 18.30 -1.32
CA ALA A 5 14.84 17.91 -1.64
C ALA A 5 15.25 16.58 -0.98
N ILE A 6 14.75 16.30 0.23
CA ILE A 6 14.97 15.00 0.90
C ILE A 6 14.20 13.89 0.18
N THR A 7 12.93 14.10 -0.17
CA THR A 7 12.13 13.06 -0.86
C THR A 7 12.66 12.71 -2.25
N ASP A 8 13.34 13.63 -2.93
CA ASP A 8 14.00 13.35 -4.22
C ASP A 8 15.24 12.45 -4.07
N GLN A 9 15.78 12.31 -2.85
CA GLN A 9 16.93 11.46 -2.53
C GLN A 9 16.55 10.06 -2.05
N PHE A 10 15.25 9.73 -1.95
CA PHE A 10 14.82 8.41 -1.45
C PHE A 10 15.31 7.27 -2.33
N THR A 11 16.00 6.33 -1.70
CA THR A 11 16.53 5.11 -2.35
C THR A 11 15.64 3.90 -2.11
N GLY A 12 14.72 3.95 -1.13
CA GLY A 12 13.87 2.84 -0.71
C GLY A 12 14.48 2.01 0.43
N GLU A 13 15.60 2.47 0.98
CA GLU A 13 16.35 1.83 2.04
C GLU A 13 15.90 2.29 3.44
N VAL A 14 16.31 1.54 4.47
CA VAL A 14 15.99 1.84 5.88
C VAL A 14 16.52 3.23 6.32
N GLY A 15 17.58 3.73 5.68
CA GLY A 15 18.18 5.03 5.97
C GLY A 15 17.42 6.24 5.43
N ASP A 16 16.37 6.05 4.64
CA ASP A 16 15.57 7.16 4.12
C ASP A 16 14.84 7.90 5.27
N ARG A 17 14.87 9.24 5.20
CA ARG A 17 14.41 10.13 6.28
C ARG A 17 12.89 10.38 6.25
N TYR A 18 12.07 9.33 6.16
CA TYR A 18 10.62 9.47 5.98
C TYR A 18 9.93 10.24 7.13
N ALA A 19 10.27 9.93 8.38
CA ALA A 19 9.65 10.54 9.55
C ALA A 19 9.95 12.04 9.65
N GLU A 20 11.18 12.43 9.34
CA GLU A 20 11.58 13.84 9.32
C GLU A 20 10.83 14.63 8.25
N VAL A 21 10.73 14.07 7.04
CA VAL A 21 9.95 14.71 5.97
C VAL A 21 8.49 14.85 6.36
N GLY A 22 7.91 13.82 7.00
CA GLY A 22 6.54 13.87 7.52
C GLY A 22 6.35 15.05 8.46
N ALA A 23 7.22 15.20 9.46
CA ALA A 23 7.18 16.34 10.39
C ALA A 23 7.34 17.71 9.69
N ILE A 24 8.19 17.79 8.67
CA ILE A 24 8.35 19.03 7.87
C ILE A 24 7.03 19.37 7.16
N PHE A 25 6.36 18.40 6.55
CA PHE A 25 5.12 18.64 5.80
C PHE A 25 3.92 18.90 6.73
N GLU A 26 3.84 18.22 7.87
CA GLU A 26 2.83 18.51 8.90
C GLU A 26 2.94 19.92 9.48
N GLY A 27 4.16 20.47 9.54
CA GLY A 27 4.43 21.83 9.99
C GLY A 27 4.02 22.94 8.99
N LEU A 28 3.56 22.60 7.79
CA LEU A 28 3.16 23.60 6.79
C LEU A 28 1.86 24.30 7.20
N ARG A 29 1.83 25.63 7.02
CA ARG A 29 0.71 26.47 7.44
C ARG A 29 -0.49 26.36 6.52
N ASP A 30 -0.25 26.17 5.22
CA ASP A 30 -1.31 25.98 4.24
C ASP A 30 -1.81 24.54 4.30
N PRO A 31 -3.12 24.30 4.60
CA PRO A 31 -3.68 22.96 4.61
C PRO A 31 -3.60 22.25 3.26
N TYR A 32 -3.72 22.97 2.14
CA TYR A 32 -3.56 22.39 0.80
C TYR A 32 -2.14 21.85 0.62
N GLU A 33 -1.14 22.67 0.92
CA GLU A 33 0.26 22.25 0.84
C GLU A 33 0.55 21.05 1.75
N ARG A 34 0.00 21.05 2.98
CA ARG A 34 0.15 19.94 3.92
C ARG A 34 -0.35 18.64 3.34
N PHE A 35 -1.58 18.60 2.82
CA PHE A 35 -2.11 17.38 2.20
C PHE A 35 -1.34 17.01 0.93
N TYR A 36 -1.08 17.98 0.05
CA TYR A 36 -0.39 17.75 -1.22
C TYR A 36 1.01 17.17 -1.01
N TYR A 37 1.81 17.77 -0.13
CA TYR A 37 3.19 17.31 0.09
C TYR A 37 3.27 16.04 0.93
N THR A 38 2.34 15.82 1.87
CA THR A 38 2.24 14.52 2.56
C THR A 38 1.88 13.40 1.58
N GLY A 39 0.95 13.64 0.63
CA GLY A 39 0.67 12.68 -0.45
C GLY A 39 1.90 12.41 -1.32
N LEU A 40 2.69 13.45 -1.60
CA LEU A 40 3.95 13.33 -2.34
C LEU A 40 5.00 12.49 -1.61
N LEU A 41 5.10 12.63 -0.28
CA LEU A 41 5.98 11.79 0.56
C LEU A 41 5.62 10.32 0.39
N TYR A 42 4.35 9.95 0.54
CA TYR A 42 3.90 8.56 0.40
C TYR A 42 4.11 8.03 -1.02
N GLU A 43 3.78 8.81 -2.06
CA GLU A 43 4.00 8.45 -3.46
C GLU A 43 5.49 8.18 -3.75
N ARG A 44 6.38 9.09 -3.32
CA ARG A 44 7.82 8.97 -3.55
C ARG A 44 8.44 7.83 -2.74
N ARG A 45 8.00 7.62 -1.50
CA ARG A 45 8.43 6.48 -0.67
C ARG A 45 8.08 5.15 -1.34
N ALA A 46 6.82 4.96 -1.74
CA ALA A 46 6.38 3.72 -2.40
C ALA A 46 7.16 3.47 -3.70
N LYS A 47 7.37 4.51 -4.52
CA LYS A 47 8.18 4.41 -5.74
C LYS A 47 9.63 4.03 -5.45
N ALA A 48 10.25 4.62 -4.43
CA ALA A 48 11.62 4.31 -4.04
C ALA A 48 11.73 2.85 -3.55
N GLN A 49 10.83 2.41 -2.67
CA GLN A 49 10.81 1.04 -2.16
C GLN A 49 10.56 0.01 -3.25
N LEU A 50 9.74 0.32 -4.25
CA LEU A 50 9.58 -0.56 -5.38
C LEU A 50 10.84 -0.66 -6.23
N ARG A 51 11.53 0.46 -6.49
CA ARG A 51 12.83 0.42 -7.21
C ARG A 51 13.87 -0.39 -6.45
N ALA A 52 13.80 -0.41 -5.12
CA ALA A 52 14.61 -1.27 -4.25
C ALA A 52 14.14 -2.74 -4.19
N GLY A 53 13.12 -3.14 -4.95
CA GLY A 53 12.69 -4.53 -5.08
C GLY A 53 11.70 -5.01 -4.01
N ARG A 54 11.08 -4.11 -3.23
CA ARG A 54 10.00 -4.50 -2.31
C ARG A 54 8.77 -4.94 -3.10
N ALA A 55 8.09 -5.99 -2.62
CA ALA A 55 6.92 -6.54 -3.30
C ALA A 55 5.76 -5.53 -3.33
N ALA A 56 5.12 -5.38 -4.49
CA ALA A 56 4.14 -4.32 -4.74
C ALA A 56 2.94 -4.36 -3.79
N HIS A 57 2.40 -5.54 -3.47
CA HIS A 57 1.26 -5.67 -2.55
C HIS A 57 1.55 -5.09 -1.15
N ILE A 58 2.80 -5.18 -0.65
CA ILE A 58 3.19 -4.58 0.65
C ILE A 58 3.14 -3.05 0.59
N LEU A 59 3.35 -2.49 -0.61
CA LEU A 59 3.39 -1.05 -0.83
C LEU A 59 2.01 -0.45 -1.13
N LEU A 60 0.97 -1.28 -1.33
CA LEU A 60 -0.38 -0.82 -1.62
C LEU A 60 -0.89 0.20 -0.59
N PRO A 61 -0.73 0.00 0.74
CA PRO A 61 -1.19 0.98 1.73
C PRO A 61 -0.52 2.36 1.59
N LEU A 62 0.75 2.42 1.14
CA LEU A 62 1.42 3.70 0.91
C LEU A 62 0.82 4.42 -0.29
N ILE A 63 0.45 3.70 -1.35
CA ILE A 63 -0.21 4.30 -2.53
C ILE A 63 -1.63 4.75 -2.18
N GLU A 64 -2.38 3.95 -1.43
CA GLU A 64 -3.72 4.32 -0.95
C GLU A 64 -3.67 5.58 -0.07
N GLU A 65 -2.68 5.68 0.81
CA GLU A 65 -2.49 6.85 1.66
C GLU A 65 -2.11 8.09 0.83
N ALA A 66 -1.26 7.94 -0.19
CA ALA A 66 -0.98 9.02 -1.12
C ALA A 66 -2.26 9.50 -1.84
N MET A 67 -3.10 8.56 -2.30
CA MET A 67 -4.37 8.86 -2.95
C MET A 67 -5.35 9.58 -2.01
N ARG A 68 -5.44 9.15 -0.75
CA ARG A 68 -6.24 9.82 0.28
C ARG A 68 -5.80 11.27 0.46
N CYS A 69 -4.50 11.51 0.62
CA CYS A 69 -3.95 12.86 0.74
C CYS A 69 -4.25 13.73 -0.49
N PHE A 70 -4.09 13.19 -1.71
CA PHE A 70 -4.40 13.96 -2.91
C PHE A 70 -5.90 14.25 -3.07
N SER A 71 -6.77 13.34 -2.64
CA SER A 71 -8.22 13.60 -2.61
C SER A 71 -8.58 14.72 -1.62
N GLU A 72 -7.97 14.73 -0.43
CA GLU A 72 -8.16 15.83 0.53
C GLU A 72 -7.62 17.16 -0.01
N ALA A 73 -6.45 17.15 -0.65
CA ALA A 73 -5.89 18.33 -1.29
C ALA A 73 -6.79 18.84 -2.43
N GLU A 74 -7.39 17.94 -3.22
CA GLU A 74 -8.34 18.30 -4.28
C GLU A 74 -9.56 19.05 -3.74
N ASN A 75 -10.10 18.63 -2.59
CA ASN A 75 -11.29 19.22 -1.97
C ASN A 75 -11.09 20.69 -1.59
N ILE A 76 -9.86 21.09 -1.26
CA ILE A 76 -9.52 22.44 -0.79
C ILE A 76 -8.61 23.20 -1.75
N ARG A 77 -8.45 22.70 -2.98
CA ARG A 77 -7.49 23.25 -3.94
C ARG A 77 -7.82 24.69 -4.33
N PRO A 78 -6.80 25.54 -4.55
CA PRO A 78 -7.00 26.85 -5.15
C PRO A 78 -7.65 26.72 -6.54
N PRO A 79 -8.48 27.69 -6.96
CA PRO A 79 -9.04 27.71 -8.31
C PRO A 79 -7.96 27.61 -9.39
N GLY A 80 -8.15 26.71 -10.36
CA GLY A 80 -7.21 26.50 -11.47
C GLY A 80 -5.97 25.66 -11.12
N ASN A 81 -5.85 25.16 -9.89
CA ASN A 81 -4.80 24.21 -9.52
C ASN A 81 -5.32 22.77 -9.60
N ASP A 82 -5.00 22.06 -10.67
CA ASP A 82 -5.39 20.66 -10.88
C ASP A 82 -4.30 19.66 -10.45
N ASP A 83 -3.22 20.11 -9.80
CA ASP A 83 -2.06 19.26 -9.52
C ASP A 83 -2.42 18.05 -8.66
N ALA A 84 -3.29 18.23 -7.66
CA ALA A 84 -3.74 17.14 -6.80
C ALA A 84 -4.48 16.04 -7.59
N ILE A 85 -5.32 16.44 -8.54
CA ILE A 85 -6.05 15.53 -9.43
C ILE A 85 -5.07 14.77 -10.32
N LEU A 86 -4.09 15.47 -10.91
CA LEU A 86 -3.08 14.85 -11.76
C LEU A 86 -2.20 13.85 -10.99
N ARG A 87 -1.91 14.13 -9.71
CA ARG A 87 -1.20 13.23 -8.81
C ARG A 87 -2.02 11.99 -8.48
N TRP A 88 -3.30 12.17 -8.14
CA TRP A 88 -4.21 11.05 -7.90
C TRP A 88 -4.32 10.13 -9.13
N ASN A 89 -4.51 10.71 -10.32
CA ASN A 89 -4.55 9.97 -11.58
C ASN A 89 -3.24 9.21 -11.86
N ARG A 90 -2.10 9.75 -11.46
CA ARG A 90 -0.81 9.06 -11.55
C ARG A 90 -0.76 7.84 -10.63
N CYS A 91 -1.30 7.92 -9.42
CA CYS A 91 -1.42 6.76 -8.53
C CYS A 91 -2.36 5.70 -9.12
N VAL A 92 -3.50 6.09 -9.69
CA VAL A 92 -4.42 5.15 -10.37
C VAL A 92 -3.70 4.39 -11.48
N ARG A 93 -3.04 5.12 -12.39
CA ARG A 93 -2.28 4.49 -13.49
C ARG A 93 -1.19 3.55 -12.98
N LEU A 94 -0.54 3.89 -11.86
CA LEU A 94 0.45 3.03 -11.24
C LEU A 94 -0.16 1.70 -10.80
N LEU A 95 -1.30 1.74 -10.11
CA LEU A 95 -2.01 0.54 -9.65
C LEU A 95 -2.56 -0.28 -10.82
N GLU A 96 -3.09 0.35 -11.85
CA GLU A 96 -3.62 -0.33 -13.05
C GLU A 96 -2.51 -0.99 -13.88
N SER A 97 -1.33 -0.36 -13.96
CA SER A 97 -0.19 -0.90 -14.71
C SER A 97 0.45 -2.14 -14.07
N ARG A 98 0.06 -2.48 -12.84
CA ARG A 98 0.76 -3.44 -11.99
C ARG A 98 -0.22 -4.36 -11.23
N PRO A 99 -0.59 -5.51 -11.81
CA PRO A 99 -1.52 -6.45 -11.17
C PRO A 99 -0.95 -7.09 -9.89
N ASP A 100 0.37 -7.08 -9.71
CA ASP A 100 1.08 -7.54 -8.52
C ASP A 100 0.77 -6.74 -7.25
N PHE A 101 0.18 -5.55 -7.36
CA PHE A 101 -0.41 -4.85 -6.20
C PHE A 101 -1.60 -5.61 -5.58
N ARG A 102 -2.26 -6.50 -6.34
CA ARG A 102 -3.45 -7.24 -5.90
C ARG A 102 -3.19 -8.71 -5.56
N ALA A 103 -2.01 -9.23 -5.87
CA ALA A 103 -1.72 -10.67 -5.91
C ALA A 103 -1.82 -11.43 -4.58
N GLU A 104 -1.68 -10.78 -3.41
CA GLU A 104 -1.85 -11.45 -2.10
C GLU A 104 -3.22 -11.21 -1.46
N ARG A 105 -4.05 -10.37 -2.07
CA ARG A 105 -5.37 -10.01 -1.52
C ARG A 105 -6.46 -11.04 -1.88
N GLU A 106 -6.15 -11.97 -2.77
CA GLU A 106 -6.91 -13.21 -2.89
C GLU A 106 -6.57 -14.05 -1.64
N PRO A 107 -7.49 -14.18 -0.67
CA PRO A 107 -7.24 -15.11 0.42
C PRO A 107 -7.01 -16.46 -0.23
N ALA A 108 -5.87 -17.08 0.05
CA ALA A 108 -5.69 -18.50 -0.20
C ALA A 108 -6.94 -19.17 0.36
N LEU A 109 -7.79 -19.69 -0.52
CA LEU A 109 -8.93 -20.51 -0.14
C LEU A 109 -8.37 -21.57 0.78
N PHE A 110 -8.67 -21.43 2.08
CA PHE A 110 -8.27 -22.38 3.09
C PHE A 110 -9.08 -23.63 2.79
N GLU A 111 -8.54 -24.56 2.01
CA GLU A 111 -9.11 -25.90 1.85
C GLU A 111 -8.77 -26.66 3.14
N PRO A 112 -9.75 -26.95 4.03
CA PRO A 112 -9.48 -27.76 5.20
C PRO A 112 -9.45 -29.22 4.75
N ASP A 113 -8.33 -29.68 4.20
CA ASP A 113 -8.08 -31.10 4.05
C ASP A 113 -7.53 -31.65 5.37
N ASP A 114 -8.43 -31.94 6.30
CA ASP A 114 -8.15 -32.82 7.42
C ASP A 114 -9.45 -33.44 7.95
N SER A 115 -10.09 -34.27 7.12
CA SER A 115 -11.13 -35.18 7.59
C SER A 115 -10.48 -36.46 8.12
N PRO A 116 -10.57 -36.78 9.42
CA PRO A 116 -9.98 -38.00 9.96
C PRO A 116 -10.70 -39.25 9.40
N PRO A 117 -9.99 -40.38 9.24
CA PRO A 117 -10.57 -41.58 8.63
C PRO A 117 -11.67 -42.17 9.53
N VAL A 118 -12.86 -42.33 8.96
CA VAL A 118 -13.98 -43.03 9.60
C VAL A 118 -13.61 -44.52 9.74
N SER A 119 -13.26 -44.94 10.95
CA SER A 119 -13.05 -46.36 11.27
C SER A 119 -14.38 -47.09 11.21
N SER A 120 -14.57 -47.96 10.21
CA SER A 120 -15.72 -48.86 10.12
C SER A 120 -15.60 -49.97 11.18
N PRO A 121 -16.69 -50.33 11.91
CA PRO A 121 -16.61 -51.39 12.90
C PRO A 121 -16.52 -52.77 12.21
N VAL A 122 -15.45 -53.50 12.49
CA VAL A 122 -15.27 -54.91 12.12
C VAL A 122 -16.36 -55.75 12.77
N ARG A 123 -17.28 -56.28 11.96
CA ARG A 123 -18.25 -57.30 12.36
C ARG A 123 -17.50 -58.62 12.55
N ARG A 124 -17.18 -58.99 13.80
CA ARG A 124 -16.69 -60.35 14.10
C ARG A 124 -17.85 -61.34 13.96
N SER A 125 -17.89 -62.02 12.83
CA SER A 125 -18.60 -63.29 12.65
C SER A 125 -17.98 -64.35 13.56
N GLY A 126 -18.82 -65.03 14.35
CA GLY A 126 -18.38 -66.06 15.29
C GLY A 126 -17.91 -67.35 14.62
N THR A 127 -17.25 -68.21 15.41
CA THR A 127 -17.23 -69.65 15.17
C THR A 127 -17.11 -70.41 16.49
N ARG A 128 -17.79 -71.56 16.52
CA ARG A 128 -18.02 -72.51 17.60
C ARG A 128 -16.75 -73.29 17.99
N GLY A 129 -16.78 -73.88 19.18
CA GLY A 129 -15.84 -74.90 19.66
C GLY A 129 -16.06 -75.17 21.13
#